data_AF-A0A7D9HV14-F1
#
_entry.id   AF-A0A7D9HV14-F1
#
_cell.length_a   1.000
_cell.length_b   1.000
_cell.length_c   1.000
_cell.angle_alpha   90.00
_cell.angle_beta   90.00
_cell.angle_gamma   90.00
#
_symmetry.space_group_name_H-M   'P 1'
#
loop_
_entity.id
_entity.type
_entity.pdbx_description
1 polymer ?
#
loop_
_entity_poly.entity_id
_entity_poly.type
_entity_poly.pdbx_seq_one_letter_code
_entity_poly.pdbx_strand_id
1 'polypeptide(L)'
;MKTNNFGFFLVVVLIGISTAQPVNFTLYYESLCGGCRDFIKTQYYPTFKLIGSIMNVHLVPYGNAVETQESGKWVYDCQHGEEECIGNLIETCAMYFYPNASVYFPFIHCIETSSLAPRMAAPSCAQQYELDYSTIQSCVSGDLGNSLEHKMALKTQALNPPHSYVPWMTLEGVHNDQIQNEAEFNLIGLICGAYRGSPKPQACEEYQDRKLIQHCTKKRSRLEDTNININ
;
A
#
# COMPACT_ATOMS: atom_id res chain seq x y z
N MET A 1 52.74 44.75 29.89
CA MET A 1 51.34 44.29 29.92
C MET A 1 51.11 43.44 28.68
N LYS A 2 50.99 42.11 28.82
CA LYS A 2 50.62 41.19 27.72
C LYS A 2 49.18 40.77 27.98
N THR A 3 48.25 41.20 27.14
CA THR A 3 46.84 40.81 27.21
C THR A 3 46.67 39.46 26.55
N ASN A 4 46.25 38.45 27.32
CA ASN A 4 45.89 37.14 26.81
C ASN A 4 44.44 37.19 26.33
N ASN A 5 44.25 37.11 25.00
CA ASN A 5 42.93 36.98 24.39
C ASN A 5 42.47 35.52 24.49
N PHE A 6 41.58 35.23 25.44
CA PHE A 6 40.85 33.96 25.49
C PHE A 6 39.70 34.03 24.46
N GLY A 7 39.93 33.46 23.28
CA GLY A 7 38.89 33.30 22.26
C GLY A 7 37.91 32.19 22.68
N PHE A 8 36.67 32.57 22.96
CA PHE A 8 35.57 31.64 23.23
C PHE A 8 35.08 31.07 21.89
N PHE A 9 35.48 29.85 21.55
CA PHE A 9 34.93 29.15 20.38
C PHE A 9 33.52 28.64 20.72
N LEU A 10 32.50 29.31 20.18
CA LEU A 10 31.12 28.83 20.24
C LEU A 10 30.99 27.64 19.28
N VAL A 11 30.98 26.41 19.81
CA VAL A 11 30.68 25.20 19.03
C VAL A 11 29.17 25.18 18.77
N VAL A 12 28.76 25.63 17.59
CA VAL A 12 27.39 25.45 17.11
C VAL A 12 27.23 23.98 16.71
N VAL A 13 26.63 23.19 17.60
CA VAL A 13 26.16 21.84 17.27
C VAL A 13 24.97 22.00 16.34
N LEU A 14 25.20 21.85 15.03
CA LEU A 14 24.13 21.69 14.06
C LEU A 14 23.45 20.36 14.34
N ILE A 15 22.39 20.38 15.15
CA ILE A 15 21.49 19.24 15.29
C ILE A 15 20.77 19.11 13.95
N GLY A 16 21.30 18.26 13.07
CA GLY A 16 20.64 17.90 11.83
C GLY A 16 19.29 17.28 12.18
N ILE A 17 18.20 17.98 11.85
CA ILE A 17 16.85 17.40 11.91
C ILE A 17 16.80 16.37 10.79
N SER A 18 17.16 15.12 11.08
CA SER A 18 16.92 14.01 10.18
C SER A 18 15.42 13.78 10.14
N THR A 19 14.76 14.25 9.07
CA THR A 19 13.37 13.88 8.81
C THR A 19 13.32 12.37 8.60
N ALA A 20 12.55 11.67 9.42
CA ALA A 20 12.42 10.23 9.28
C ALA A 20 11.79 9.89 7.93
N GLN A 21 12.27 8.82 7.32
CA GLN A 21 11.75 8.36 6.05
C GLN A 21 10.34 7.76 6.23
N PRO A 22 9.41 7.98 5.29
CA PRO A 22 8.16 7.26 5.23
C PRO A 22 8.39 5.75 5.14
N VAL A 23 7.45 4.97 5.66
CA VAL A 23 7.50 3.50 5.64
C VAL A 23 7.09 3.00 4.26
N ASN A 24 7.91 2.14 3.65
CA ASN A 24 7.58 1.50 2.39
C ASN A 24 6.63 0.32 2.61
N PHE A 25 5.44 0.38 2.01
CA PHE A 25 4.50 -0.72 2.01
C PHE A 25 4.07 -1.01 0.57
N THR A 26 4.24 -2.25 0.14
CA THR A 26 3.89 -2.68 -1.21
C THR A 26 2.84 -3.78 -1.17
N LEU A 27 1.78 -3.61 -1.96
CA LEU A 27 0.77 -4.61 -2.22
C LEU A 27 0.94 -5.16 -3.64
N TYR A 28 1.06 -6.48 -3.75
CA TYR A 28 0.97 -7.24 -5.00
C TYR A 28 -0.42 -7.88 -5.07
N TYR A 29 -1.14 -7.64 -6.16
CA TYR A 29 -2.57 -7.96 -6.26
C TYR A 29 -3.05 -8.11 -7.71
N GLU A 30 -4.32 -8.46 -7.88
CA GLU A 30 -5.01 -8.54 -9.17
C GLU A 30 -6.32 -7.76 -9.08
N SER A 31 -6.70 -7.03 -10.14
CA SER A 31 -7.85 -6.11 -10.10
C SER A 31 -9.22 -6.79 -9.94
N LEU A 32 -9.31 -8.11 -10.14
CA LEU A 32 -10.55 -8.87 -9.95
C LEU A 32 -10.49 -9.89 -8.80
N CYS A 33 -9.37 -9.99 -8.10
CA CYS A 33 -9.26 -10.84 -6.92
C CYS A 33 -10.07 -10.26 -5.75
N GLY A 34 -11.08 -11.00 -5.26
CA GLY A 34 -11.96 -10.55 -4.18
C GLY A 34 -11.21 -10.16 -2.89
N GLY A 35 -10.22 -10.96 -2.48
CA GLY A 35 -9.41 -10.65 -1.29
C GLY A 35 -8.55 -9.39 -1.44
N CYS A 36 -8.05 -9.14 -2.66
CA CYS A 36 -7.29 -7.92 -2.97
C CYS A 36 -8.16 -6.68 -2.87
N ARG A 37 -9.34 -6.72 -3.50
CA ARG A 37 -10.32 -5.65 -3.48
C ARG A 37 -10.77 -5.33 -2.06
N ASP A 38 -11.05 -6.36 -1.26
CA ASP A 38 -11.41 -6.22 0.15
C ASP A 38 -10.29 -5.59 0.97
N PHE A 39 -9.03 -5.99 0.75
CA PHE A 39 -7.89 -5.39 1.43
C PHE A 39 -7.70 -3.91 1.05
N ILE A 40 -7.78 -3.55 -0.24
CA ILE A 40 -7.69 -2.16 -0.69
C ILE A 40 -8.79 -1.30 -0.06
N LYS A 41 -10.03 -1.80 -0.10
CA LYS A 41 -11.22 -1.13 0.43
C LYS A 41 -11.18 -0.94 1.95
N THR A 42 -10.79 -1.98 2.69
CA THR A 42 -11.00 -2.01 4.15
C THR A 42 -9.75 -1.71 4.96
N GLN A 43 -8.54 -1.98 4.42
CA GLN A 43 -7.28 -1.75 5.11
C GLN A 43 -6.45 -0.66 4.44
N TYR A 44 -6.08 -0.84 3.17
CA TYR A 44 -4.99 -0.06 2.59
C TYR A 44 -5.35 1.41 2.33
N TYR A 45 -6.45 1.66 1.61
CA TYR A 45 -6.86 3.02 1.30
C TYR A 45 -7.30 3.80 2.57
N PRO A 46 -8.09 3.23 3.51
CA PRO A 46 -8.38 3.90 4.78
C PRO A 46 -7.12 4.23 5.60
N THR A 47 -6.13 3.33 5.62
CA THR A 47 -4.85 3.60 6.27
C THR A 47 -4.12 4.77 5.61
N PHE A 48 -4.02 4.78 4.29
CA PHE A 48 -3.41 5.88 3.54
C PHE A 48 -4.11 7.22 3.81
N LYS A 49 -5.44 7.23 3.91
CA LYS A 49 -6.20 8.45 4.26
C LYS A 49 -5.85 9.01 5.64
N LEU A 50 -5.52 8.15 6.60
CA LEU A 50 -5.23 8.54 7.98
C LEU A 50 -3.76 8.88 8.22
N ILE A 51 -2.84 8.10 7.63
CA ILE A 51 -1.41 8.18 7.93
C ILE A 51 -0.52 8.19 6.67
N GLY A 52 -1.08 8.54 5.51
CA GLY A 52 -0.34 8.59 4.23
C GLY A 52 0.88 9.51 4.23
N SER A 53 0.95 10.47 5.15
CA SER A 53 2.13 11.34 5.32
C SER A 53 3.39 10.60 5.81
N ILE A 54 3.24 9.40 6.37
CA ILE A 54 4.35 8.56 6.86
C ILE A 54 4.47 7.26 6.06
N MET A 55 3.85 7.18 4.88
CA MET A 55 3.85 5.98 4.03
C MET A 55 4.29 6.29 2.61
N ASN A 56 5.14 5.44 2.06
CA ASN A 56 5.27 5.28 0.62
C ASN A 56 4.35 4.14 0.19
N VAL A 57 3.29 4.48 -0.55
CA VAL A 57 2.33 3.54 -1.11
C VAL A 57 2.90 2.98 -2.41
N HIS A 58 2.90 1.65 -2.54
CA HIS A 58 3.28 0.96 -3.75
C HIS A 58 2.24 -0.12 -4.08
N LEU A 59 1.71 -0.05 -5.29
CA LEU A 59 0.77 -1.00 -5.86
C LEU A 59 1.46 -1.72 -7.02
N VAL A 60 1.28 -3.04 -7.08
CA VAL A 60 1.77 -3.90 -8.16
C VAL A 60 0.61 -4.77 -8.64
N PRO A 61 -0.27 -4.23 -9.51
CA PRO A 61 -1.33 -5.01 -10.13
C PRO A 61 -0.69 -5.94 -11.18
N TYR A 62 -0.70 -7.24 -10.89
CA TYR A 62 -0.25 -8.33 -11.76
C TYR A 62 -0.65 -9.67 -11.13
N GLY A 63 -0.22 -9.87 -9.87
CA GLY A 63 -0.55 -11.02 -9.04
C GLY A 63 -0.17 -12.36 -9.65
N ASN A 64 -1.14 -13.24 -9.84
CA ASN A 64 -0.96 -14.58 -10.41
C ASN A 64 -1.09 -14.60 -11.94
N ALA A 65 -1.12 -13.44 -12.60
CA ALA A 65 -1.02 -13.40 -14.05
C ALA A 65 0.28 -14.07 -14.51
N VAL A 66 0.25 -14.60 -15.73
CA VAL A 66 1.43 -15.14 -16.41
C VAL A 66 1.66 -14.38 -17.70
N GLU A 67 2.93 -14.20 -18.06
CA GLU A 67 3.30 -13.55 -19.32
C GLU A 67 4.02 -14.52 -20.26
N THR A 68 3.73 -14.40 -21.55
CA THR A 68 4.44 -15.08 -22.63
C THR A 68 4.83 -14.07 -23.71
N GLN A 69 5.79 -14.40 -24.57
CA GLN A 69 6.12 -13.58 -25.72
C GLN A 69 5.52 -14.14 -27.01
N GLU A 70 4.75 -13.31 -27.71
CA GLU A 70 4.21 -13.61 -29.03
C GLU A 70 4.54 -12.48 -30.00
N SER A 71 5.23 -12.81 -31.10
CA SER A 71 5.58 -11.84 -32.16
C SER A 71 6.28 -10.56 -31.65
N GLY A 72 7.08 -10.67 -30.59
CA GLY A 72 7.80 -9.54 -29.99
C GLY A 72 6.98 -8.67 -29.04
N LYS A 73 5.76 -9.09 -28.66
CA LYS A 73 4.95 -8.45 -27.61
C LYS A 73 4.70 -9.41 -26.46
N TRP A 74 4.51 -8.87 -25.26
CA TRP A 74 4.06 -9.66 -24.12
C TRP A 74 2.55 -9.93 -24.22
N VAL A 75 2.14 -11.15 -23.93
CA VAL A 75 0.74 -11.55 -23.81
C VAL A 75 0.51 -11.99 -22.37
N TYR A 76 -0.49 -11.41 -21.73
CA TYR A 76 -0.84 -11.66 -20.34
C TYR A 76 -2.07 -12.54 -20.26
N ASP A 77 -1.98 -13.60 -19.45
CA ASP A 77 -3.10 -14.45 -19.09
C ASP A 77 -3.37 -14.31 -17.59
N CYS A 78 -4.61 -14.00 -17.22
CA CYS A 78 -5.01 -13.62 -15.87
C CYS A 78 -6.08 -14.59 -15.34
N GLN A 79 -6.07 -14.86 -14.04
CA GLN A 79 -6.90 -15.90 -13.41
C GLN A 79 -8.40 -15.62 -13.56
N HIS A 80 -8.79 -14.34 -13.59
CA HIS A 80 -10.18 -13.91 -13.73
C HIS A 80 -10.50 -13.43 -15.17
N GLY A 81 -9.67 -13.82 -16.15
CA GLY A 81 -9.89 -13.56 -17.57
C GLY A 81 -9.45 -12.18 -18.05
N GLU A 82 -9.83 -11.83 -19.29
CA GLU A 82 -9.33 -10.63 -19.97
C GLU A 82 -9.60 -9.33 -19.21
N GLU A 83 -10.77 -9.20 -18.58
CA GLU A 83 -11.14 -8.00 -17.83
C GLU A 83 -10.24 -7.74 -16.61
N GLU A 84 -9.62 -8.78 -16.03
CA GLU A 84 -8.58 -8.60 -15.03
C GLU A 84 -7.29 -8.06 -15.62
N CYS A 85 -6.81 -8.64 -16.73
CA CYS A 85 -5.61 -8.14 -17.39
C CYS A 85 -5.76 -6.67 -17.79
N ILE A 86 -6.95 -6.28 -18.26
CA ILE A 86 -7.27 -4.89 -18.59
C ILE A 86 -7.31 -4.02 -17.34
N GLY A 87 -7.90 -4.50 -16.25
CA GLY A 87 -7.90 -3.79 -14.97
C GLY A 87 -6.48 -3.54 -14.46
N ASN A 88 -5.63 -4.58 -14.45
CA ASN A 88 -4.22 -4.43 -14.08
C ASN A 88 -3.52 -3.38 -14.95
N LEU A 89 -3.70 -3.42 -16.28
CA LEU A 89 -3.16 -2.43 -17.21
C LEU A 89 -3.68 -1.01 -16.96
N ILE A 90 -4.97 -0.83 -16.67
CA ILE A 90 -5.57 0.48 -16.35
C ILE A 90 -4.88 1.09 -15.13
N GLU A 91 -4.71 0.29 -14.08
CA GLU A 91 -4.12 0.73 -12.82
C GLU A 91 -2.62 0.99 -12.96
N THR A 92 -1.89 0.11 -13.66
CA THR A 92 -0.49 0.29 -14.06
C THR A 92 -0.29 1.59 -14.86
N CYS A 93 -1.11 1.84 -15.89
CA CYS A 93 -1.03 3.05 -16.71
C CYS A 93 -1.38 4.30 -15.89
N ALA A 94 -2.38 4.25 -15.01
CA ALA A 94 -2.73 5.36 -14.14
C ALA A 94 -1.58 5.74 -13.21
N MET A 95 -0.90 4.76 -12.60
CA MET A 95 0.27 5.00 -11.77
C MET A 95 1.43 5.63 -12.56
N TYR A 96 1.59 5.27 -13.83
CA TYR A 96 2.64 5.85 -14.68
C TYR A 96 2.41 7.33 -14.99
N PHE A 97 1.19 7.71 -15.40
CA PHE A 97 0.89 9.11 -15.72
C PHE A 97 0.66 9.99 -14.50
N TYR A 98 0.19 9.40 -13.40
CA TYR A 98 -0.13 10.10 -12.16
C TYR A 98 0.67 9.54 -10.99
N PRO A 99 2.02 9.64 -10.98
CA PRO A 99 2.88 8.93 -10.04
C PRO A 99 2.73 9.34 -8.56
N ASN A 100 1.93 10.36 -8.27
CA ASN A 100 1.60 10.75 -6.90
C ASN A 100 0.51 9.83 -6.34
N ALA A 101 0.80 9.12 -5.25
CA ALA A 101 -0.16 8.24 -4.57
C ALA A 101 -1.45 8.93 -4.13
N SER A 102 -1.38 10.21 -3.79
CA SER A 102 -2.57 11.01 -3.46
C SER A 102 -3.51 11.23 -4.65
N VAL A 103 -3.05 10.91 -5.87
CA VAL A 103 -3.80 11.03 -7.13
C VAL A 103 -4.20 9.64 -7.65
N TYR A 104 -3.24 8.73 -7.85
CA TYR A 104 -3.58 7.41 -8.43
C TYR A 104 -4.37 6.54 -7.45
N PHE A 105 -4.11 6.61 -6.14
CA PHE A 105 -4.68 5.63 -5.21
C PHE A 105 -6.19 5.82 -4.98
N PRO A 106 -6.73 7.06 -4.86
CA PRO A 106 -8.18 7.28 -4.88
C PRO A 106 -8.87 6.74 -6.13
N PHE A 107 -8.25 6.91 -7.31
CA PHE A 107 -8.77 6.38 -8.58
C PHE A 107 -8.82 4.85 -8.58
N ILE A 108 -7.74 4.18 -8.21
CA ILE A 108 -7.67 2.72 -8.11
C ILE A 108 -8.69 2.21 -7.09
N HIS A 109 -8.74 2.82 -5.89
CA HIS A 109 -9.74 2.46 -4.88
C HIS A 109 -11.18 2.58 -5.41
N CYS A 110 -11.51 3.58 -6.22
CA CYS A 110 -12.83 3.69 -6.84
C CYS A 110 -13.13 2.51 -7.78
N ILE A 111 -12.17 2.09 -8.61
CA ILE A 111 -12.31 0.91 -9.48
C ILE A 111 -12.50 -0.34 -8.63
N GLU A 112 -11.59 -0.58 -7.69
CA GLU A 112 -11.55 -1.77 -6.82
C GLU A 112 -12.80 -1.91 -5.94
N THR A 113 -13.51 -0.82 -5.66
CA THR A 113 -14.77 -0.83 -4.88
C THR A 113 -16.03 -0.84 -5.74
N SER A 114 -15.93 -0.70 -7.06
CA SER A 114 -17.05 -0.67 -7.98
C SER A 114 -17.69 -2.04 -8.19
N SER A 115 -19.02 -2.12 -8.31
CA SER A 115 -19.67 -3.37 -8.74
C SER A 115 -19.52 -3.66 -10.24
N LEU A 116 -19.00 -2.71 -11.01
CA LEU A 116 -18.74 -2.84 -12.43
C LEU A 116 -17.35 -3.46 -12.67
N ALA A 117 -17.16 -4.06 -13.85
CA ALA A 117 -15.83 -4.48 -14.31
C ALA A 117 -14.88 -3.27 -14.43
N PRO A 118 -13.55 -3.45 -14.26
CA PRO A 118 -12.57 -2.35 -14.27
C PRO A 118 -12.69 -1.42 -15.47
N ARG A 119 -12.80 -1.99 -16.69
CA ARG A 119 -12.96 -1.23 -17.93
C ARG A 119 -14.18 -0.31 -17.93
N MET A 120 -15.27 -0.73 -17.27
CA MET A 120 -16.53 0.01 -17.18
C MET A 120 -16.52 1.04 -16.05
N ALA A 121 -15.81 0.75 -14.95
CA ALA A 121 -15.70 1.65 -13.81
C ALA A 121 -14.70 2.80 -14.05
N ALA A 122 -13.62 2.53 -14.79
CA ALA A 122 -12.50 3.45 -14.92
C ALA A 122 -12.87 4.84 -15.48
N PRO A 123 -13.75 5.00 -16.50
CA PRO A 123 -14.12 6.34 -16.98
C PRO A 123 -14.79 7.22 -15.91
N SER A 124 -15.72 6.67 -15.13
CA SER A 124 -16.42 7.43 -14.08
C SER A 124 -15.51 7.72 -12.89
N CYS A 125 -14.66 6.76 -12.51
CA CYS A 125 -13.64 6.98 -11.48
C CYS A 125 -12.63 8.06 -11.92
N ALA A 126 -12.18 8.04 -13.17
CA ALA A 126 -11.29 9.07 -13.71
C ALA A 126 -11.96 10.45 -13.68
N GLN A 127 -13.24 10.54 -14.08
CA GLN A 127 -14.02 11.77 -13.98
C GLN A 127 -14.11 12.27 -12.54
N GLN A 128 -14.39 11.38 -11.57
CA GLN A 128 -14.51 11.73 -10.16
C GLN A 128 -13.22 12.34 -9.57
N TYR A 129 -12.06 11.91 -10.05
CA TYR A 129 -10.76 12.37 -9.57
C TYR A 129 -10.01 13.25 -10.58
N GLU A 130 -10.73 13.79 -11.58
CA GLU A 130 -10.21 14.74 -12.57
C GLU A 130 -9.00 14.21 -13.36
N LEU A 131 -8.98 12.90 -13.64
CA LEU A 131 -7.95 12.26 -14.47
C LEU A 131 -8.38 12.23 -15.94
N ASP A 132 -7.40 12.37 -16.83
CA ASP A 132 -7.59 12.18 -18.27
C ASP A 132 -7.60 10.69 -18.60
N TYR A 133 -8.79 10.10 -18.59
CA TYR A 133 -8.96 8.70 -18.94
C TYR A 133 -8.51 8.37 -20.37
N SER A 134 -8.57 9.32 -21.30
CA SER A 134 -8.16 9.06 -22.69
C SER A 134 -6.67 8.76 -22.80
N THR A 135 -5.85 9.43 -21.99
CA THR A 135 -4.41 9.14 -21.84
C THR A 135 -4.18 7.76 -21.25
N ILE A 136 -4.92 7.38 -20.20
CA ILE A 136 -4.84 6.05 -19.59
C ILE A 136 -5.24 4.97 -20.61
N GLN A 137 -6.37 5.13 -21.28
CA GLN A 137 -6.90 4.18 -22.27
C GLN A 137 -5.95 3.99 -23.47
N SER A 138 -5.31 5.06 -23.92
CA SER A 138 -4.30 5.00 -24.99
C SER A 138 -3.07 4.19 -24.56
N CYS A 139 -2.68 4.26 -23.29
CA CYS A 139 -1.61 3.43 -22.75
C CYS A 139 -2.00 1.95 -22.66
N VAL A 140 -3.20 1.64 -22.16
CA VAL A 140 -3.72 0.27 -22.04
C VAL A 140 -3.70 -0.47 -23.38
N SER A 141 -4.01 0.23 -24.47
CA SER A 141 -4.05 -0.32 -25.83
C SER A 141 -2.72 -0.26 -26.59
N GLY A 142 -1.68 0.35 -26.00
CA GLY A 142 -0.42 0.66 -26.66
C GLY A 142 0.77 -0.15 -26.13
N ASP A 143 1.90 -0.06 -26.85
CA ASP A 143 3.15 -0.74 -26.47
C ASP A 143 3.70 -0.24 -25.13
N LEU A 144 3.37 1.00 -24.74
CA LEU A 144 3.71 1.53 -23.43
C LEU A 144 3.06 0.73 -22.30
N GLY A 145 1.74 0.52 -22.34
CA GLY A 145 1.04 -0.28 -21.32
C GLY A 145 1.56 -1.70 -21.28
N ASN A 146 1.77 -2.32 -22.45
CA ASN A 146 2.38 -3.64 -22.54
C ASN A 146 3.74 -3.70 -21.84
N SER A 147 4.64 -2.73 -22.08
CA SER A 147 5.95 -2.68 -21.42
C SER A 147 5.86 -2.40 -19.92
N LEU A 148 4.89 -1.59 -19.49
CA LEU A 148 4.70 -1.28 -18.07
C LEU A 148 4.18 -2.47 -17.28
N GLU A 149 3.26 -3.25 -17.85
CA GLU A 149 2.73 -4.45 -17.21
C GLU A 149 3.81 -5.52 -17.06
N HIS A 150 4.72 -5.65 -18.04
CA HIS A 150 5.89 -6.50 -17.92
C HIS A 150 6.79 -6.08 -16.74
N LYS A 151 6.89 -4.79 -16.45
CA LYS A 151 7.61 -4.32 -15.24
C LYS A 151 6.88 -4.73 -13.95
N MET A 152 5.55 -4.83 -13.95
CA MET A 152 4.81 -5.36 -12.81
C MET A 152 5.01 -6.87 -12.67
N ALA A 153 5.07 -7.60 -13.79
CA ALA A 153 5.47 -9.01 -13.82
C ALA A 153 6.84 -9.24 -13.19
N LEU A 154 7.85 -8.49 -13.64
CA LEU A 154 9.22 -8.59 -13.12
C LEU A 154 9.31 -8.25 -11.62
N LYS A 155 8.55 -7.26 -11.15
CA LYS A 155 8.49 -6.95 -9.70
C LYS A 155 7.91 -8.13 -8.91
N THR A 156 6.84 -8.73 -9.41
CA THR A 156 6.18 -9.87 -8.76
C THR A 156 7.08 -11.11 -8.77
N GLN A 157 7.72 -11.41 -9.90
CA GLN A 157 8.65 -12.54 -10.04
C GLN A 157 9.91 -12.39 -9.18
N ALA A 158 10.31 -11.15 -8.85
CA ALA A 158 11.46 -10.88 -7.98
C ALA A 158 11.18 -11.07 -6.48
N LEU A 159 9.94 -11.40 -6.10
CA LEU A 159 9.58 -11.67 -4.70
C LEU A 159 10.40 -12.83 -4.13
N ASN A 160 10.88 -12.63 -2.91
CA ASN A 160 11.58 -13.66 -2.14
C ASN A 160 11.10 -13.65 -0.68
N PRO A 161 10.37 -14.69 -0.23
CA PRO A 161 9.95 -15.85 -1.02
C PRO A 161 8.98 -15.45 -2.15
N PRO A 162 8.89 -16.24 -3.24
CA PRO A 162 7.84 -16.08 -4.23
C PRO A 162 6.46 -16.10 -3.55
N HIS A 163 5.53 -15.29 -4.03
CA HIS A 163 4.18 -15.28 -3.46
C HIS A 163 3.48 -16.62 -3.71
N SER A 164 2.71 -17.07 -2.72
CA SER A 164 1.88 -18.28 -2.83
C SER A 164 0.39 -17.98 -3.09
N TYR A 165 -0.02 -16.73 -2.93
CA TYR A 165 -1.36 -16.22 -3.15
C TYR A 165 -1.34 -14.70 -3.23
N VAL A 166 -2.47 -14.10 -3.59
CA VAL A 166 -2.71 -12.65 -3.48
C VAL A 166 -3.96 -12.39 -2.60
N PRO A 167 -4.04 -11.25 -1.90
CA PRO A 167 -3.06 -10.16 -1.84
C PRO A 167 -1.77 -10.57 -1.14
N TRP A 168 -0.63 -10.09 -1.62
CA TRP A 168 0.68 -10.35 -1.03
C TRP A 168 1.35 -9.04 -0.63
N MET A 169 1.75 -8.92 0.64
CA MET A 169 2.25 -7.66 1.18
C MET A 169 3.72 -7.75 1.55
N THR A 170 4.44 -6.65 1.31
CA THR A 170 5.80 -6.45 1.83
C THR A 170 5.87 -5.15 2.61
N LEU A 171 6.63 -5.18 3.70
CA LEU A 171 6.98 -4.03 4.51
C LEU A 171 8.50 -3.84 4.41
N GLU A 172 8.95 -2.68 3.93
CA GLU A 172 10.36 -2.42 3.62
C GLU A 172 10.99 -3.50 2.71
N GLY A 173 10.20 -4.01 1.75
CA GLY A 173 10.63 -5.05 0.83
C GLY A 173 10.70 -6.47 1.42
N VAL A 174 10.34 -6.65 2.69
CA VAL A 174 10.34 -7.96 3.37
C VAL A 174 8.91 -8.49 3.48
N HIS A 175 8.75 -9.78 3.17
CA HIS A 175 7.54 -10.53 3.45
C HIS A 175 7.79 -11.57 4.56
N ASN A 176 6.80 -11.77 5.43
CA ASN A 176 6.63 -12.97 6.26
C ASN A 176 5.18 -13.05 6.74
N ASP A 177 4.81 -14.22 7.28
CA ASP A 177 3.45 -14.49 7.77
C ASP A 177 2.98 -13.46 8.82
N GLN A 178 3.88 -12.94 9.66
CA GLN A 178 3.50 -11.93 10.66
C GLN A 178 3.13 -10.61 9.99
N ILE A 179 3.95 -10.12 9.05
CA ILE A 179 3.66 -8.90 8.28
C ILE A 179 2.34 -9.04 7.53
N GLN A 180 2.15 -10.18 6.86
CA GLN A 180 0.93 -10.48 6.11
C GLN A 180 -0.31 -10.44 7.02
N ASN A 181 -0.29 -11.21 8.10
CA ASN A 181 -1.41 -11.25 9.05
C ASN A 181 -1.66 -9.86 9.68
N GLU A 182 -0.61 -9.18 10.15
CA GLU A 182 -0.78 -7.86 10.76
C GLU A 182 -1.33 -6.83 9.78
N ALA A 183 -0.91 -6.86 8.51
CA ALA A 183 -1.46 -5.98 7.48
C ALA A 183 -2.96 -6.25 7.25
N GLU A 184 -3.38 -7.51 7.14
CA GLU A 184 -4.78 -7.88 6.89
C GLU A 184 -5.73 -7.45 8.01
N PHE A 185 -5.28 -7.53 9.27
CA PHE A 185 -6.11 -7.18 10.42
C PHE A 185 -5.93 -5.74 10.92
N ASN A 186 -4.74 -5.17 10.75
CA ASN A 186 -4.33 -3.92 11.37
C ASN A 186 -3.15 -3.24 10.65
N LEU A 187 -3.39 -2.80 9.40
CA LEU A 187 -2.34 -2.12 8.65
C LEU A 187 -1.87 -0.81 9.32
N ILE A 188 -2.77 -0.02 9.91
CA ILE A 188 -2.42 1.22 10.63
C ILE A 188 -1.36 0.93 11.70
N GLY A 189 -1.61 -0.05 12.57
CA GLY A 189 -0.69 -0.36 13.65
C GLY A 189 0.64 -0.94 13.16
N LEU A 190 0.64 -1.73 12.08
CA LEU A 190 1.85 -2.24 11.45
C LEU A 190 2.76 -1.08 10.99
N ILE A 191 2.19 -0.15 10.21
CA ILE A 191 2.92 1.03 9.70
C ILE A 191 3.39 1.93 10.84
N CYS A 192 2.50 2.23 11.79
CA CYS A 192 2.85 3.05 12.94
C CYS A 192 3.95 2.40 13.80
N GLY A 193 4.00 1.07 13.91
CA GLY A 193 5.06 0.34 14.60
C GLY A 193 6.40 0.40 13.87
N ALA A 194 6.37 0.35 12.54
CA ALA A 194 7.55 0.45 11.68
C ALA A 194 8.14 1.86 11.63
N TYR A 195 7.29 2.89 11.66
CA TYR A 195 7.70 4.29 11.53
C TYR A 195 8.56 4.76 12.72
N ARG A 196 9.71 5.37 12.39
CA ARG A 196 10.72 5.82 13.35
C ARG A 196 10.75 7.34 13.57
N GLY A 197 9.91 8.10 12.87
CA GLY A 197 9.82 9.55 13.04
C GLY A 197 9.03 9.97 14.27
N SER A 198 9.26 11.23 14.65
CA SER A 198 8.59 11.91 15.76
C SER A 198 8.25 13.36 15.37
N PRO A 199 7.06 13.87 15.68
CA PRO A 199 5.92 13.13 16.26
C PRO A 199 5.32 12.12 15.26
N LYS A 200 4.61 11.11 15.77
CA LYS A 200 3.78 10.22 14.93
C LYS A 200 2.42 10.90 14.67
N PRO A 201 1.74 10.57 13.55
CA PRO A 201 0.37 11.03 13.33
C PRO A 201 -0.56 10.59 14.49
N GLN A 202 -1.53 11.44 14.85
CA GLN A 202 -2.49 11.16 15.93
C GLN A 202 -3.20 9.80 15.77
N ALA A 203 -3.52 9.40 14.54
CA ALA A 203 -4.13 8.10 14.24
C ALA A 203 -3.27 6.90 14.69
N CYS A 204 -1.96 7.07 14.83
CA CYS A 204 -1.08 6.05 15.43
C CYS A 204 -1.31 5.89 16.94
N GLU A 205 -1.63 6.97 17.65
CA GLU A 205 -1.87 6.97 19.11
C GLU A 205 -3.25 6.39 19.43
N GLU A 206 -4.29 6.85 18.73
CA GLU A 206 -5.67 6.38 18.91
C GLU A 206 -5.83 4.87 18.67
N TYR A 207 -5.02 4.30 17.76
CA TYR A 207 -5.05 2.87 17.49
C TYR A 207 -4.44 2.05 18.64
N GLN A 208 -3.35 2.53 19.25
CA GLN A 208 -2.73 1.86 20.40
C GLN A 208 -3.70 1.83 21.60
N ASP A 209 -4.42 2.92 21.81
CA ASP A 209 -5.43 3.01 22.88
C ASP A 209 -6.59 2.03 22.66
N ARG A 210 -7.08 1.86 21.43
CA ARG A 210 -8.12 0.85 21.14
C ARG A 210 -7.66 -0.58 21.43
N LYS A 211 -6.41 -0.93 21.11
CA LYS A 211 -5.83 -2.26 21.45
C LYS A 211 -5.76 -2.46 22.97
N LEU A 212 -5.34 -1.44 23.72
CA LEU A 212 -5.28 -1.48 25.17
C LEU A 212 -6.68 -1.65 25.80
N ILE A 213 -7.68 -0.92 25.30
CA ILE A 213 -9.06 -1.03 25.77
C ILE A 213 -9.63 -2.43 25.51
N GLN A 214 -9.40 -2.99 24.32
CA GLN A 214 -9.87 -4.34 23.97
C GLN A 214 -9.16 -5.44 24.78
N HIS A 215 -7.87 -5.26 25.07
CA HIS A 215 -7.13 -6.16 25.96
C HIS A 215 -7.67 -6.12 27.39
N CYS A 216 -7.92 -4.92 27.92
CA CYS A 216 -8.47 -4.71 29.26
C CYS A 216 -9.89 -5.28 29.40
N THR A 217 -10.76 -5.07 28.41
CA THR A 217 -12.12 -5.65 28.43
C THR A 217 -12.11 -7.17 28.35
N LYS A 218 -11.27 -7.77 27.51
CA LYS A 218 -11.12 -9.24 27.41
C LYS A 218 -10.52 -9.85 28.68
N LYS A 219 -9.61 -9.14 29.36
CA LYS A 219 -9.06 -9.57 30.67
C LYS A 219 -10.12 -9.48 31.77
N ARG A 220 -10.95 -8.43 31.76
CA ARG A 220 -12.06 -8.26 32.70
C ARG A 220 -13.13 -9.34 32.53
N SER A 221 -13.57 -9.64 31.30
CA SER A 221 -14.57 -10.69 31.06
C SER A 221 -14.07 -12.07 31.50
N ARG A 222 -12.80 -12.39 31.25
CA ARG A 222 -12.19 -13.64 31.71
C ARG A 222 -12.13 -13.75 33.25
N LEU A 223 -11.93 -12.65 33.96
CA LEU A 223 -11.95 -12.62 35.43
C LEU A 223 -13.38 -12.78 35.99
N GLU A 224 -14.38 -12.22 35.32
CA GLU A 224 -15.80 -12.39 35.67
C GLU A 224 -16.24 -13.85 35.47
N ASP A 225 -15.84 -14.52 34.38
CA ASP A 225 -16.14 -15.93 34.12
C ASP A 225 -15.49 -16.89 35.15
N THR A 226 -14.29 -16.58 35.64
CA THR A 226 -13.62 -17.39 36.67
C THR A 226 -14.25 -17.26 38.06
N ASN A 227 -14.98 -16.16 38.33
CA ASN A 227 -15.66 -15.95 39.61
C ASN A 227 -17.07 -16.58 39.66
N ILE A 228 -17.63 -17.00 38.53
CA ILE A 228 -18.95 -17.65 38.46
C ILE A 228 -18.86 -19.17 38.70
N ASN A 229 -17.68 -19.78 38.51
CA ASN A 229 -17.46 -21.22 38.71
C ASN A 229 -16.98 -21.61 40.13
N ILE A 230 -17.12 -20.72 41.11
CA ILE A 230 -16.83 -20.98 42.52
C ILE A 230 -18.14 -20.83 43.32
N ASN A 231 -19.10 -21.74 43.10
CA ASN A 231 -20.25 -21.98 43.99
C ASN A 231 -20.83 -23.36 43.71
#